data_AF-A0A7C7C250-F1
#
_entry.id   AF-A0A7C7C250-F1
#
_cell.length_a   1.000
_cell.length_b   1.000
_cell.length_c   1.000
_cell.angle_alpha   90.00
_cell.angle_beta   90.00
_cell.angle_gamma   90.00
#
_symmetry.space_group_name_H-M   'P 1'
#
loop_
_entity.id
_entity.type
_entity.pdbx_description
1 polymer ?
#
loop_
_entity_poly.entity_id
_entity_poly.type
_entity_poly.pdbx_seq_one_letter_code
_entity_poly.pdbx_strand_id
1 'polypeptide(L)'
;MKKTISAVIGEYQKDGQTKAEWADVGVILTSANGKEYMLLNAEVSLAGILAKQNVLAQIKGEKHRANVMCSINEEQSNQQQNNNQQQQQQGFNNNQNQQNNNHSQQNPNAQYQHQGGFSNQQG
;
A
#
# COMPACT_ATOMS: atom_id res chain seq x y z
N MET A 1 -24.97 -11.06 3.24
CA MET A 1 -24.08 -9.94 2.88
C MET A 1 -23.33 -10.30 1.61
N LYS A 2 -23.08 -9.33 0.73
CA LYS A 2 -22.33 -9.53 -0.51
C LYS A 2 -21.19 -8.51 -0.57
N LYS A 3 -19.99 -8.98 -0.90
CA LYS A 3 -18.82 -8.14 -1.19
C LYS A 3 -18.37 -8.43 -2.60
N THR A 4 -18.06 -7.41 -3.39
CA THR A 4 -17.51 -7.57 -4.74
C THR A 4 -15.99 -7.52 -4.69
N ILE A 5 -15.34 -8.31 -5.52
CA ILE A 5 -13.89 -8.35 -5.70
C ILE A 5 -13.60 -7.81 -7.08
N SER A 6 -12.82 -6.74 -7.15
CA SER A 6 -12.46 -6.09 -8.42
C SER A 6 -10.96 -5.78 -8.45
N ALA A 7 -10.37 -5.73 -9.63
CA ALA A 7 -8.96 -5.39 -9.80
C ALA A 7 -8.81 -4.18 -10.71
N VAL A 8 -7.99 -3.21 -10.33
CA VAL A 8 -7.61 -2.11 -11.24
C VAL A 8 -6.73 -2.69 -12.33
N ILE A 9 -7.10 -2.44 -13.58
CA ILE A 9 -6.39 -2.93 -14.77
C ILE A 9 -5.91 -1.82 -15.70
N GLY A 10 -6.26 -0.57 -15.40
CA GLY A 10 -5.92 0.57 -16.23
C GLY A 10 -6.49 1.86 -15.66
N GLU A 11 -6.26 2.94 -16.40
CA GLU A 11 -6.78 4.27 -16.09
C GLU A 11 -7.22 4.93 -17.40
N TYR A 12 -8.32 5.69 -17.35
CA TYR A 12 -8.83 6.44 -18.49
C TYR A 12 -9.22 7.86 -18.09
N GLN A 13 -9.18 8.79 -19.04
CA GLN A 13 -9.59 10.16 -18.82
C GLN A 13 -11.08 10.32 -19.07
N LYS A 14 -11.79 10.93 -18.12
CA LYS A 14 -13.19 11.30 -18.26
C LYS A 14 -13.46 12.60 -17.50
N ASP A 15 -13.99 13.60 -18.20
CA ASP A 15 -14.32 14.92 -17.65
C ASP A 15 -13.10 15.62 -17.00
N GLY A 16 -11.92 15.48 -17.61
CA GLY A 16 -10.66 16.05 -17.10
C GLY A 16 -10.09 15.33 -15.87
N GLN A 17 -10.67 14.20 -15.47
CA GLN A 17 -10.22 13.40 -14.35
C GLN A 17 -9.75 12.02 -14.80
N THR A 18 -8.63 11.55 -14.21
CA THR A 18 -8.19 10.16 -14.32
C THR A 18 -9.11 9.26 -13.50
N LYS A 19 -9.73 8.28 -14.14
CA LYS A 19 -10.57 7.27 -13.50
C LYS A 19 -9.94 5.89 -13.67
N ALA A 20 -10.09 5.04 -12.65
CA ALA A 20 -9.63 3.66 -12.72
C ALA A 20 -10.55 2.82 -13.62
N GLU A 21 -9.93 1.97 -14.44
CA GLU A 21 -10.58 0.88 -15.17
C GLU A 21 -10.51 -0.40 -14.31
N TRP A 22 -11.64 -1.08 -14.17
CA TRP A 22 -11.79 -2.22 -13.27
C TRP A 22 -12.17 -3.49 -14.01
N ALA A 23 -11.58 -4.61 -13.61
CA ALA A 23 -12.03 -5.96 -13.94
C ALA A 23 -12.83 -6.55 -12.77
N ASP A 24 -13.97 -7.18 -13.06
CA ASP A 24 -14.79 -7.90 -12.07
C ASP A 24 -14.25 -9.31 -11.84
N VAL A 25 -13.61 -9.53 -10.70
CA VAL A 25 -12.93 -10.79 -10.37
C VAL A 25 -13.88 -11.81 -9.76
N GLY A 26 -14.90 -11.34 -9.01
CA GLY A 26 -15.82 -12.23 -8.33
C GLY A 26 -16.52 -11.58 -7.14
N VAL A 27 -17.13 -12.41 -6.29
CA VAL A 27 -17.88 -11.96 -5.11
C VAL A 27 -17.63 -12.86 -3.90
N ILE A 28 -17.74 -12.28 -2.72
CA ILE A 28 -17.82 -12.98 -1.44
C ILE A 28 -19.26 -12.91 -0.95
N LEU A 29 -19.83 -14.06 -0.60
CA LEU A 29 -21.19 -14.21 -0.10
C LEU A 29 -21.15 -14.79 1.31
N THR A 30 -21.86 -14.14 2.23
CA THR A 30 -22.10 -14.69 3.57
C THR A 30 -23.45 -15.38 3.59
N SER A 31 -23.46 -16.68 3.86
CA SER A 31 -24.68 -17.49 3.99
C SER A 31 -25.37 -17.30 5.34
N ALA A 32 -26.60 -17.80 5.48
CA ALA A 32 -27.41 -17.64 6.70
C ALA A 32 -26.77 -18.23 7.97
N ASN A 33 -25.88 -19.21 7.84
CA ASN A 33 -25.15 -19.81 8.97
C ASN A 33 -23.82 -19.08 9.28
N GLY A 34 -23.58 -17.92 8.67
CA GLY A 34 -22.38 -17.10 8.88
C GLY A 34 -21.15 -17.53 8.09
N LYS A 35 -21.18 -18.66 7.36
CA LYS A 35 -20.06 -19.07 6.50
C LYS A 35 -19.94 -18.17 5.28
N GLU A 36 -18.71 -17.79 4.97
CA GLU A 36 -18.35 -17.03 3.77
C GLU A 36 -17.88 -17.97 2.65
N TYR A 37 -18.33 -17.66 1.43
CA TYR A 37 -17.95 -18.37 0.21
C TYR A 37 -17.56 -17.37 -0.85
N MET A 38 -16.59 -17.73 -1.69
CA MET A 38 -16.18 -16.90 -2.82
C MET A 38 -16.63 -17.56 -4.14
N LEU A 39 -17.20 -16.76 -5.03
CA LEU A 39 -17.45 -17.12 -6.41
C LEU A 39 -16.50 -16.31 -7.29
N LEU A 40 -15.70 -17.00 -8.09
CA LEU A 40 -14.77 -16.38 -9.04
C LEU A 40 -15.40 -16.34 -10.42
N ASN A 41 -15.18 -15.23 -11.13
CA ASN A 41 -15.59 -15.10 -12.52
C ASN A 41 -14.64 -15.93 -13.41
N ALA A 42 -15.15 -17.00 -14.01
CA ALA A 42 -14.37 -17.91 -14.84
C ALA A 42 -13.90 -17.28 -16.17
N GLU A 43 -14.52 -16.19 -16.61
CA GLU A 43 -14.12 -15.48 -17.84
C GLU A 43 -12.87 -14.62 -17.65
N VAL A 44 -12.46 -14.41 -16.39
CA VAL A 44 -11.32 -13.55 -16.06
C VAL A 44 -10.01 -14.32 -16.06
N SER A 45 -9.02 -13.78 -16.78
CA SER A 45 -7.63 -14.23 -16.72
C SER A 45 -6.85 -13.46 -15.65
N LEU A 46 -6.53 -14.13 -14.53
CA LEU A 46 -5.69 -13.54 -13.48
C LEU A 46 -4.29 -13.18 -13.99
N ALA A 47 -3.72 -13.98 -14.90
CA ALA A 47 -2.43 -13.67 -15.52
C ALA A 47 -2.52 -12.39 -16.39
N GLY A 48 -3.62 -12.22 -17.12
CA GLY A 48 -3.89 -11.00 -17.88
C GLY A 48 -4.03 -9.76 -16.98
N ILE A 49 -4.72 -9.90 -15.85
CA ILE A 49 -4.81 -8.82 -14.84
C ILE A 49 -3.43 -8.47 -14.30
N LEU A 50 -2.63 -9.46 -13.90
CA LEU A 50 -1.28 -9.23 -13.38
C LEU A 50 -0.39 -8.49 -14.39
N ALA A 51 -0.44 -8.90 -15.66
CA ALA A 51 0.31 -8.26 -16.72
C ALA A 51 -0.07 -6.77 -16.87
N LYS A 52 -1.37 -6.47 -16.90
CA LYS A 52 -1.86 -5.08 -16.96
C LYS A 52 -1.45 -4.26 -15.74
N GLN A 53 -1.54 -4.82 -14.53
CA GLN A 53 -1.10 -4.15 -13.30
C GLN A 53 0.40 -3.85 -13.30
N ASN A 54 1.23 -4.77 -13.82
CA ASN A 54 2.66 -4.54 -13.93
C ASN A 54 3.00 -3.47 -14.97
N VAL A 55 2.29 -3.43 -16.10
CA VAL A 55 2.43 -2.33 -17.07
C VAL A 55 2.06 -0.99 -16.43
N LEU A 56 0.94 -0.93 -15.69
CA LEU A 56 0.53 0.28 -14.99
C LEU A 56 1.55 0.72 -13.93
N ALA A 57 2.09 -0.24 -13.16
CA ALA A 57 3.15 0.01 -12.19
C ALA A 57 4.40 0.57 -12.87
N GLN A 58 4.82 -0.01 -13.99
CA GLN A 58 5.96 0.47 -14.77
C GLN A 58 5.79 1.91 -15.25
N ILE A 59 4.61 2.27 -15.76
CA ILE A 59 4.28 3.64 -16.19
C ILE A 59 4.40 4.63 -15.02
N LYS A 60 4.03 4.20 -13.82
CA LYS A 60 4.11 5.00 -12.59
C LYS A 60 5.47 4.98 -11.90
N GLY A 61 6.45 4.24 -12.42
CA GLY A 61 7.75 4.04 -11.78
C GLY A 61 7.68 3.17 -10.51
N GLU A 62 6.61 2.39 -10.34
CA GLU A 62 6.44 1.42 -9.26
C GLU A 62 7.06 0.07 -9.61
N LYS A 63 7.31 -0.75 -8.58
CA LYS A 63 7.84 -2.11 -8.75
C LYS A 63 6.78 -3.06 -9.31
N HIS A 64 7.23 -4.00 -10.15
CA HIS A 64 6.40 -5.12 -10.58
C HIS A 64 6.04 -6.02 -9.40
N ARG A 65 4.87 -6.64 -9.48
CA ARG A 65 4.32 -7.56 -8.48
C ARG A 65 4.19 -8.96 -9.08
N ALA A 66 4.21 -9.96 -8.21
CA ALA A 66 3.96 -11.37 -8.55
C ALA A 66 2.51 -11.81 -8.28
N ASN A 67 1.74 -10.98 -7.56
CA ASN A 67 0.37 -11.26 -7.15
C ASN A 67 -0.58 -10.21 -7.74
N VAL A 68 -1.81 -10.62 -8.03
CA VAL A 68 -2.88 -9.70 -8.43
C VAL A 68 -3.39 -8.94 -7.21
N MET A 69 -3.45 -7.61 -7.34
CA MET A 69 -4.07 -6.76 -6.33
C MET A 69 -5.57 -6.58 -6.64
N CYS A 70 -6.41 -6.85 -5.64
CA CYS A 70 -7.86 -6.69 -5.72
C CYS A 70 -8.37 -5.78 -4.60
N SER A 71 -9.42 -5.02 -4.90
CA SER A 71 -10.25 -4.29 -3.95
C SER A 71 -11.48 -5.10 -3.61
N ILE A 72 -11.86 -5.13 -2.33
CA ILE A 72 -13.09 -5.75 -1.83
C ILE A 72 -14.03 -4.61 -1.42
N ASN A 73 -15.19 -4.55 -2.04
CA ASN A 73 -16.21 -3.54 -1.74
C ASN A 73 -17.44 -4.21 -1.15
N GLU A 74 -17.91 -3.74 0.00
CA GLU A 74 -19.15 -4.23 0.61
C GLU A 74 -20.34 -3.53 -0.03
N GLU A 75 -21.35 -4.29 -0.44
CA GLU A 75 -22.61 -3.72 -0.90
C GLU A 75 -23.35 -3.16 0.33
N GLN A 76 -23.13 -1.87 0.61
CA GLN A 76 -23.90 -1.13 1.61
C GLN A 76 -25.35 -1.08 1.11
N SER A 77 -26.20 -1.95 1.65
CA SER A 77 -27.64 -1.89 1.43
C SER A 77 -28.12 -0.49 1.81
N ASN A 78 -28.58 0.27 0.80
CA ASN A 78 -29.15 1.61 0.93
C ASN A 78 -30.26 1.65 2.00
N GLN A 79 -29.87 1.88 3.25
CA GLN A 79 -30.72 2.55 4.23
C GLN A 79 -30.24 4.00 4.30
N GLN A 80 -31.07 4.88 3.75
CA GLN A 80 -31.08 6.34 3.88
C GLN A 80 -29.96 6.93 4.74
N GLN A 81 -29.00 7.64 4.11
CA GLN A 81 -28.43 8.79 4.78
C GLN A 81 -28.13 9.94 3.82
N ASN A 82 -28.78 11.03 4.19
CA ASN A 82 -28.76 12.38 3.68
C ASN A 82 -27.33 12.98 3.76
N ASN A 83 -26.87 13.59 2.66
CA ASN A 83 -25.94 14.74 2.59
C ASN A 83 -24.73 14.81 3.57
N ASN A 84 -23.53 14.42 3.14
CA ASN A 84 -22.38 15.36 3.02
C ASN A 84 -21.11 14.70 2.45
N GLN A 85 -20.47 15.45 1.57
CA GLN A 85 -19.16 15.24 0.97
C GLN A 85 -18.04 15.23 2.03
N GLN A 86 -17.08 14.29 1.97
CA GLN A 86 -15.66 14.63 1.90
C GLN A 86 -14.75 13.42 1.64
N GLN A 87 -13.71 13.71 0.87
CA GLN A 87 -12.65 12.86 0.32
C GLN A 87 -11.94 11.99 1.36
N GLN A 88 -11.74 10.70 1.05
CA GLN A 88 -10.65 9.92 1.63
C GLN A 88 -9.63 9.58 0.54
N GLN A 89 -8.58 10.39 0.53
CA GLN A 89 -7.28 10.12 -0.06
C GLN A 89 -6.46 9.39 1.02
N GLN A 90 -6.35 8.06 0.97
CA GLN A 90 -5.46 7.30 1.84
C GLN A 90 -4.21 6.88 1.06
N GLY A 91 -3.13 7.62 1.30
CA GLY A 91 -1.78 7.21 0.98
C GLY A 91 -1.32 6.10 1.93
N PHE A 92 -0.92 4.98 1.35
CA PHE A 92 -0.16 3.93 2.04
C PHE A 92 1.28 4.38 2.17
N ASN A 93 1.65 4.96 3.32
CA ASN A 93 3.05 5.19 3.66
C ASN A 93 3.52 4.11 4.63
N ASN A 94 4.18 3.10 4.04
CA ASN A 94 4.83 2.01 4.75
C ASN A 94 6.25 2.49 5.09
N ASN A 95 6.49 2.93 6.33
CA ASN A 95 7.84 3.24 6.80
C ASN A 95 8.23 2.27 7.91
N GLN A 96 9.05 1.29 7.51
CA GLN A 96 9.69 0.28 8.33
C GLN A 96 11.21 0.55 8.29
N ASN A 97 11.88 0.39 9.44
CA ASN A 97 13.31 0.67 9.77
C ASN A 97 13.53 2.04 10.43
N GLN A 98 14.24 2.24 11.55
CA GLN A 98 15.28 1.51 12.31
C GLN A 98 15.11 1.92 13.80
N GLN A 99 15.08 1.01 14.79
CA GLN A 99 16.26 0.52 15.53
C GLN A 99 17.22 1.63 16.02
N ASN A 100 17.04 2.12 17.26
CA ASN A 100 18.18 2.19 18.19
C ASN A 100 17.74 2.32 19.67
N ASN A 101 18.06 1.27 20.42
CA ASN A 101 18.23 1.30 21.86
C ASN A 101 19.53 2.05 22.16
N ASN A 102 19.54 3.10 22.97
CA ASN A 102 20.55 3.13 24.03
C ASN A 102 20.17 4.03 25.21
N HIS A 103 20.31 3.42 26.37
CA HIS A 103 20.05 3.91 27.70
C HIS A 103 21.44 4.11 28.33
N SER A 104 21.88 5.33 28.60
CA SER A 104 23.00 5.57 29.51
C SER A 104 22.95 6.96 30.11
N GLN A 105 22.37 6.95 31.30
CA GLN A 105 22.68 7.83 32.42
C GLN A 105 24.17 7.71 32.78
N GLN A 106 24.69 8.73 33.49
CA GLN A 106 25.76 8.65 34.51
C GLN A 106 27.12 9.34 34.22
N ASN A 107 27.21 10.57 34.74
CA ASN A 107 28.21 11.09 35.68
C ASN A 107 29.60 11.59 35.20
N PRO A 108 30.16 12.66 35.83
CA PRO A 108 31.33 13.41 35.39
C PRO A 108 32.62 13.00 36.12
N ASN A 109 33.76 13.55 35.63
CA ASN A 109 35.03 13.82 36.33
C ASN A 109 36.27 12.97 35.92
N ALA A 110 37.46 13.60 36.04
CA ALA A 110 38.84 13.20 35.69
C ALA A 110 39.24 13.54 34.23
N GLN A 111 39.98 14.61 33.89
CA GLN A 111 41.27 15.15 34.38
C GLN A 111 42.40 14.11 34.35
N TYR A 112 43.36 14.23 33.42
CA TYR A 112 44.83 14.19 33.63
C TYR A 112 45.60 14.43 32.32
N GLN A 113 46.77 15.07 32.48
CA GLN A 113 47.71 15.64 31.51
C GLN A 113 48.62 14.60 30.84
N HIS A 114 49.19 14.97 29.67
CA HIS A 114 50.60 14.78 29.21
C HIS A 114 50.67 15.23 27.73
N GLN A 115 51.28 16.36 27.35
CA GLN A 115 52.71 16.71 27.23
C GLN A 115 53.47 15.99 26.09
N GLY A 116 53.66 16.72 24.97
CA GLY A 116 54.92 16.77 24.21
C GLY A 116 55.00 16.02 22.86
N GLY A 117 55.39 16.74 21.79
CA GLY A 117 56.24 16.17 20.73
C GLY A 117 55.93 16.47 19.26
N PHE A 118 56.59 17.50 18.69
CA PHE A 118 57.31 17.55 17.39
C PHE A 118 56.74 16.80 16.15
N SER A 119 56.30 17.48 15.08
CA SER A 119 57.03 18.10 13.94
C SER A 119 57.25 17.20 12.71
N ASN A 120 57.14 17.82 11.53
CA ASN A 120 57.58 17.44 10.16
C ASN A 120 56.49 16.91 9.21
N GLN A 121 56.53 17.17 7.90
CA GLN A 121 57.23 18.15 7.05
C GLN A 121 56.72 17.86 5.62
N GLN A 122 56.46 18.93 4.88
CA GLN A 122 56.48 19.15 3.42
C GLN A 122 56.44 17.96 2.44
N GLY A 123 55.62 18.19 1.41
CA GLY A 123 55.71 17.67 0.05
C GLY A 123 54.72 18.45 -0.80
#